data_AF-A0A0F9I0I0-F1
#
_entry.id   AF-A0A0F9I0I0-F1
#
_cell.length_a   1.000
_cell.length_b   1.000
_cell.length_c   1.000
_cell.angle_alpha   90.00
_cell.angle_beta   90.00
_cell.angle_gamma   90.00
#
_symmetry.space_group_name_H-M   'P 1'
#
loop_
_entity.id
_entity.type
_entity.pdbx_description
1 polymer ?
#
loop_
_entity_poly.entity_id
_entity_poly.type
_entity_poly.pdbx_seq_one_letter_code
_entity_poly.pdbx_strand_id
1 'polypeptide(L)'
;MAEQEVVEVRPALPTETTMRLVDWGQLEVELFDINPENIGEELQKQPALLAFWSVRLADAETLLQESKYALEQAEAVAWASVKAKLREEELQEERGRVTEADVRAKVVQDPKVRSAQETLMQDEYRQRQYRAVVRALDQKGIMMCSRIKLLTAELEATMQKRRLNAARPKQHND
;
A
#
# COMPACT_ATOMS: atom_id res chain seq x y z
N MET A 1 -14.24 -6.38 -56.63
CA MET A 1 -15.28 -6.35 -55.59
C MET A 1 -14.54 -6.33 -54.27
N ALA A 2 -14.76 -5.28 -53.47
CA ALA A 2 -14.04 -5.04 -52.22
C ALA A 2 -14.80 -5.71 -51.06
N GLU A 3 -14.12 -6.56 -50.31
CA GLU A 3 -14.60 -7.04 -49.00
C GLU A 3 -14.03 -6.07 -47.95
N GLN A 4 -14.94 -5.33 -47.29
CA GLN A 4 -14.60 -4.51 -46.14
C GLN A 4 -14.51 -5.42 -44.90
N GLU A 5 -13.30 -5.61 -44.37
CA GLU A 5 -13.11 -6.12 -43.03
C GLU A 5 -13.66 -5.11 -42.02
N VAL A 6 -14.67 -5.56 -41.25
CA VAL A 6 -15.19 -4.84 -40.10
C VAL A 6 -14.14 -4.92 -39.00
N VAL A 7 -13.39 -3.83 -38.81
CA VAL A 7 -12.49 -3.67 -37.66
C VAL A 7 -13.35 -3.48 -36.42
N GLU A 8 -13.48 -4.53 -35.61
CA GLU A 8 -14.01 -4.45 -34.25
C GLU A 8 -13.12 -3.51 -33.44
N VAL A 9 -13.60 -2.27 -33.23
CA VAL A 9 -12.99 -1.31 -32.32
C VAL A 9 -13.19 -1.84 -30.90
N ARG A 10 -12.17 -2.53 -30.37
CA ARG A 10 -12.10 -2.84 -28.94
C ARG A 10 -12.27 -1.52 -28.15
N PRO A 11 -13.13 -1.47 -27.13
CA PRO A 11 -13.21 -0.30 -26.27
C PRO A 11 -11.83 -0.07 -25.64
N ALA A 12 -11.31 1.14 -25.79
CA ALA A 12 -10.07 1.56 -25.17
C ALA A 12 -10.15 1.27 -23.66
N LEU A 13 -9.19 0.51 -23.15
CA LEU A 13 -8.98 0.36 -21.71
C LEU A 13 -8.91 1.77 -21.11
N PRO A 14 -9.56 2.02 -19.96
CA PRO A 14 -9.50 3.31 -19.31
C PRO A 14 -8.03 3.64 -19.11
N THR A 15 -7.63 4.76 -19.70
CA THR A 15 -6.26 5.28 -19.66
C THR A 15 -5.82 5.29 -18.21
N GLU A 16 -4.80 4.47 -17.91
CA GLU A 16 -4.05 4.54 -16.68
C GLU A 16 -3.58 5.98 -16.56
N THR A 17 -4.34 6.75 -15.78
CA THR A 17 -3.84 7.99 -15.21
C THR A 17 -2.63 7.52 -14.44
N THR A 18 -1.44 7.75 -15.02
CA THR A 18 -0.16 7.47 -14.39
C THR A 18 -0.24 8.17 -13.05
N MET A 19 -0.54 7.40 -12.00
CA MET A 19 -0.82 7.92 -10.67
C MET A 19 0.51 8.47 -10.18
N ARG A 20 0.75 9.74 -10.52
CA ARG A 20 1.65 10.63 -9.80
C ARG A 20 1.36 10.38 -8.32
N LEU A 21 2.43 10.26 -7.53
CA LEU A 21 2.38 10.07 -6.08
C LEU A 21 1.08 10.67 -5.52
N VAL A 22 0.25 9.82 -4.94
CA VAL A 22 -0.99 10.24 -4.26
C VAL A 22 -0.66 11.49 -3.45
N ASP A 23 -1.38 12.58 -3.70
CA ASP A 23 -1.25 13.79 -2.89
C ASP A 23 -1.92 13.52 -1.53
N TRP A 24 -1.11 12.99 -0.62
CA TRP A 24 -1.55 12.53 0.69
C TRP A 24 -2.09 13.66 1.55
N GLY A 25 -1.66 14.91 1.32
CA GLY A 25 -2.03 16.05 2.18
C GLY A 25 -3.53 16.40 2.20
N GLN A 26 -4.30 15.97 1.19
CA GLN A 26 -5.75 16.15 1.16
C GLN A 26 -6.54 14.91 1.57
N LEU A 27 -5.99 13.71 1.40
CA LEU A 27 -6.67 12.45 1.75
C LEU A 27 -6.49 12.04 3.21
N GLU A 28 -5.48 12.59 3.90
CA GLU A 28 -5.02 12.15 5.22
C GLU A 28 -6.01 12.38 6.37
N VAL A 29 -6.90 13.38 6.28
CA VAL A 29 -7.77 13.75 7.42
C VAL A 29 -9.10 12.99 7.40
N GLU A 30 -9.77 12.92 6.25
CA GLU A 30 -11.12 12.33 6.19
C GLU A 30 -11.15 10.79 6.26
N LEU A 31 -10.06 10.11 5.90
CA LEU A 31 -10.05 8.64 5.82
C LEU A 31 -10.11 7.98 7.21
N PHE A 32 -9.45 8.59 8.20
CA PHE A 32 -9.28 8.00 9.53
C PHE A 32 -10.25 8.55 10.57
N ASP A 33 -10.88 9.69 10.31
CA ASP A 33 -11.87 10.30 11.19
C ASP A 33 -13.10 9.41 11.38
N ILE A 34 -13.62 9.37 12.62
CA ILE A 34 -14.83 8.64 12.98
C ILE A 34 -15.87 9.68 13.38
N ASN A 35 -17.01 9.73 12.68
CA ASN A 35 -18.14 10.52 13.13
C ASN A 35 -18.87 9.78 14.27
N PRO A 36 -18.79 10.26 15.53
CA PRO A 36 -19.38 9.56 16.67
C PRO A 36 -20.92 9.60 16.66
N GLU A 37 -21.52 10.59 16.00
CA GLU A 37 -22.97 10.71 15.89
C GLU A 37 -23.57 9.67 14.93
N ASN A 38 -22.75 9.16 14.02
CA ASN A 38 -23.18 8.20 13.00
C ASN A 38 -22.25 7.00 12.85
N ILE A 39 -21.84 6.44 14.00
CA ILE A 39 -20.89 5.32 14.05
C ILE A 39 -21.40 4.06 13.32
N GLY A 40 -22.73 3.89 13.21
CA GLY A 40 -23.35 2.79 12.50
C GLY A 40 -23.12 2.86 10.99
N GLU A 41 -23.34 4.02 10.38
CA GLU A 41 -23.06 4.22 8.94
C GLU A 41 -21.56 4.18 8.64
N GLU A 42 -20.73 4.76 9.51
CA GLU A 42 -19.26 4.68 9.36
C GLU A 42 -18.77 3.23 9.40
N LEU A 43 -19.31 2.40 10.30
CA LEU A 43 -18.97 0.98 10.37
C LEU A 43 -19.40 0.22 9.10
N GLN A 44 -20.54 0.57 8.49
CA GLN A 44 -21.00 -0.07 7.25
C GLN A 44 -20.10 0.24 6.04
N LYS A 45 -19.50 1.43 6.00
CA LYS A 45 -18.55 1.82 4.94
C LYS A 45 -17.18 1.14 5.11
N GLN A 46 -16.85 0.72 6.33
CA GLN A 46 -15.51 0.23 6.68
C GLN A 46 -15.03 -0.96 5.84
N PRO A 47 -15.83 -2.01 5.56
CA PRO A 47 -15.38 -3.13 4.73
C PRO A 47 -15.05 -2.71 3.30
N ALA A 48 -15.82 -1.78 2.73
CA ALA A 48 -15.58 -1.28 1.38
C ALA A 48 -14.28 -0.47 1.30
N LEU A 49 -14.02 0.40 2.29
CA LEU A 49 -12.76 1.13 2.41
C LEU A 49 -11.57 0.17 2.57
N LEU A 50 -11.68 -0.80 3.47
CA LEU A 50 -10.62 -1.78 3.70
C LEU A 50 -10.32 -2.59 2.43
N ALA A 51 -11.36 -3.04 1.70
CA ALA A 51 -11.21 -3.76 0.44
C ALA A 51 -10.51 -2.90 -0.61
N PHE A 52 -10.96 -1.65 -0.80
CA PHE A 52 -10.35 -0.72 -1.75
C PHE A 52 -8.85 -0.53 -1.51
N TRP A 53 -8.45 -0.29 -0.26
CA TRP A 53 -7.04 -0.09 0.09
C TRP A 53 -6.22 -1.39 0.09
N SER A 54 -6.86 -2.53 0.35
CA SER A 54 -6.22 -3.85 0.25
C SER A 54 -5.85 -4.20 -1.19
N VAL A 55 -6.71 -3.86 -2.17
CA VAL A 55 -6.40 -4.04 -3.59
C VAL A 55 -5.19 -3.18 -3.98
N ARG A 56 -5.16 -1.91 -3.58
CA ARG A 56 -4.01 -1.03 -3.84
C ARG A 56 -2.71 -1.51 -3.20
N LEU A 57 -2.80 -2.09 -1.99
CA LEU A 57 -1.65 -2.72 -1.36
C LEU A 57 -1.16 -3.93 -2.18
N ALA A 58 -2.06 -4.78 -2.66
CA ALA A 58 -1.71 -5.92 -3.50
C ALA A 58 -1.07 -5.49 -4.84
N ASP A 59 -1.58 -4.42 -5.46
CA ASP A 59 -0.99 -3.84 -6.67
C ASP A 59 0.44 -3.32 -6.40
N ALA A 60 0.64 -2.61 -5.27
CA ALA A 60 1.97 -2.13 -4.89
C ALA A 60 2.93 -3.27 -4.52
N GLU A 61 2.44 -4.36 -3.95
CA GLU A 61 3.26 -5.56 -3.70
C GLU A 61 3.66 -6.23 -5.00
N THR A 62 2.80 -6.25 -6.01
CA THR A 62 3.13 -6.75 -7.36
C THR A 62 4.21 -5.89 -8.02
N LEU A 63 4.03 -4.56 -8.05
CA LEU A 63 5.04 -3.63 -8.59
C LEU A 63 6.38 -3.75 -7.88
N LEU A 64 6.37 -3.93 -6.56
CA LEU A 64 7.58 -4.15 -5.78
C LEU A 64 8.31 -5.45 -6.18
N GLN A 65 7.60 -6.52 -6.53
CA GLN A 65 8.25 -7.74 -7.01
C GLN A 65 8.82 -7.55 -8.43
N GLU A 66 8.09 -6.84 -9.28
CA GLU A 66 8.56 -6.50 -10.63
C GLU A 66 9.84 -5.65 -10.59
N SER A 67 9.91 -4.65 -9.71
CA SER A 67 11.11 -3.81 -9.56
C SER A 67 12.29 -4.56 -8.94
N LYS A 68 12.06 -5.48 -7.99
CA LYS A 68 13.12 -6.39 -7.49
C LYS A 68 13.70 -7.24 -8.62
N TYR A 69 12.83 -7.85 -9.42
CA TYR A 69 13.26 -8.66 -10.55
C TYR A 69 14.00 -7.83 -11.61
N ALA A 70 13.51 -6.62 -11.91
CA ALA A 70 14.19 -5.71 -12.83
C ALA A 70 15.58 -5.30 -12.33
N LEU A 71 15.74 -5.08 -11.02
CA LEU A 71 17.04 -4.80 -10.42
C LEU A 71 17.99 -6.00 -10.55
N GLU A 72 17.54 -7.21 -10.22
CA GLU A 72 18.34 -8.43 -10.36
C GLU A 72 18.82 -8.64 -11.81
N GLN A 73 17.93 -8.42 -12.78
CA GLN A 73 18.29 -8.48 -14.20
C GLN A 73 19.30 -7.39 -14.58
N ALA A 74 19.09 -6.15 -14.14
CA ALA A 74 19.99 -5.04 -14.43
C ALA A 74 21.39 -5.31 -13.86
N GLU A 75 21.47 -5.80 -12.62
CA GLU A 75 22.73 -6.18 -11.97
C GLU A 75 23.43 -7.32 -12.72
N ALA A 76 22.71 -8.36 -13.14
CA ALA A 76 23.29 -9.47 -13.88
C ALA A 76 23.87 -9.03 -15.24
N VAL A 77 23.14 -8.18 -15.98
CA VAL A 77 23.60 -7.65 -17.28
C VAL A 77 24.79 -6.71 -17.09
N ALA A 78 24.72 -5.80 -16.12
CA ALA A 78 25.82 -4.90 -15.80
C ALA A 78 27.06 -5.67 -15.35
N TRP A 79 26.89 -6.71 -14.54
CA TRP A 79 27.97 -7.59 -14.11
C TRP A 79 28.69 -8.23 -15.28
N ALA A 80 27.96 -8.84 -16.20
CA ALA A 80 28.54 -9.48 -17.38
C ALA A 80 29.31 -8.46 -18.25
N SER A 81 28.71 -7.29 -18.49
CA SER A 81 29.34 -6.24 -19.30
C SER A 81 30.59 -5.65 -18.66
N VAL A 82 30.50 -5.27 -17.37
CA VAL A 82 31.62 -4.68 -16.61
C VAL A 82 32.75 -5.69 -16.48
N LYS A 83 32.45 -6.95 -16.16
CA LYS A 83 33.47 -7.99 -16.03
C LYS A 83 34.20 -8.25 -17.34
N ALA A 84 33.49 -8.22 -18.49
CA ALA A 84 34.11 -8.34 -19.79
C ALA A 84 35.07 -7.17 -20.08
N LYS A 85 34.62 -5.93 -19.84
CA LYS A 85 35.45 -4.72 -20.04
C LYS A 85 36.70 -4.72 -19.17
N LEU A 86 36.55 -4.98 -17.87
CA LEU A 86 37.69 -4.99 -16.95
C LEU A 86 38.71 -6.08 -17.31
N ARG A 87 38.25 -7.23 -17.81
CA ARG A 87 39.15 -8.30 -18.26
C ARG A 87 39.90 -7.93 -19.54
N GLU A 88 39.29 -7.15 -20.42
CA GLU A 88 39.95 -6.60 -21.61
C GLU A 88 41.03 -5.59 -21.21
N GLU A 89 40.74 -4.69 -20.27
CA GLU A 89 41.73 -3.75 -19.68
C GLU A 89 42.91 -4.48 -19.02
N GLU A 90 42.67 -5.61 -18.35
CA GLU A 90 43.72 -6.47 -17.77
C GLU A 90 44.60 -7.11 -18.85
N LEU A 91 44.00 -7.57 -19.95
CA LEU A 91 44.72 -8.18 -21.08
C LEU A 91 45.53 -7.17 -21.89
N GLN A 92 45.10 -5.91 -21.94
CA GLN A 92 45.81 -4.81 -22.60
C GLN A 92 46.90 -4.18 -21.72
N GLU A 93 47.17 -4.74 -20.54
CA GLU A 93 48.11 -4.22 -19.53
C GLU A 93 47.78 -2.80 -19.02
N GLU A 94 46.59 -2.28 -19.33
CA GLU A 94 46.10 -0.99 -18.85
C GLU A 94 45.75 -1.03 -17.35
N ARG A 95 45.58 -2.24 -16.81
CA ARG A 95 45.25 -2.47 -15.40
C ARG A 95 45.89 -3.75 -14.86
N GLY A 96 46.18 -3.75 -13.55
CA GLY A 96 46.51 -4.98 -12.81
C GLY A 96 45.31 -5.94 -12.65
N ARG A 97 45.56 -7.08 -12.00
CA ARG A 97 44.59 -8.17 -11.82
C ARG A 97 43.22 -7.68 -11.31
N VAL A 98 42.16 -7.99 -12.03
CA VAL A 98 40.79 -7.58 -11.67
C VAL A 98 40.25 -8.44 -10.54
N THR A 99 39.71 -7.80 -9.49
CA THR A 99 39.04 -8.49 -8.39
C THR A 99 37.52 -8.43 -8.53
N GLU A 100 36.81 -9.31 -7.82
CA GLU A 100 35.35 -9.27 -7.77
C GLU A 100 34.81 -7.97 -7.15
N ALA A 101 35.56 -7.38 -6.20
CA ALA A 101 35.21 -6.11 -5.59
C ALA A 101 35.24 -4.95 -6.61
N ASP A 102 36.19 -4.98 -7.56
CA ASP A 102 36.28 -3.98 -8.63
C ASP A 102 35.06 -4.04 -9.57
N VAL A 103 34.65 -5.26 -9.92
CA VAL A 103 33.45 -5.49 -10.73
C VAL A 103 32.22 -4.95 -9.99
N ARG A 104 32.03 -5.32 -8.72
CA ARG A 104 30.93 -4.82 -7.87
C ARG A 104 30.88 -3.30 -7.81
N ALA A 105 32.02 -2.65 -7.55
CA ALA A 105 32.11 -1.20 -7.43
C ALA A 105 31.68 -0.48 -8.72
N LYS A 106 31.99 -1.04 -9.88
CA LYS A 106 31.59 -0.51 -11.19
C LYS A 106 30.14 -0.84 -11.55
N VAL A 107 29.64 -2.02 -11.20
CA VAL A 107 28.24 -2.42 -11.42
C VAL A 107 27.27 -1.52 -10.67
N VAL A 108 27.58 -1.16 -9.42
CA VAL A 108 26.76 -0.20 -8.63
C VAL A 108 26.76 1.21 -9.25
N GLN A 109 27.72 1.53 -10.10
CA GLN A 109 27.77 2.79 -10.84
C GLN A 109 27.05 2.72 -12.19
N ASP A 110 26.60 1.54 -12.62
CA ASP A 110 25.88 1.38 -13.88
C ASP A 110 24.56 2.18 -13.85
N PRO A 111 24.28 3.05 -14.84
CA PRO A 111 23.07 3.86 -14.85
C PRO A 111 21.77 3.06 -14.79
N LYS A 112 21.73 1.86 -15.40
CA LYS A 112 20.54 1.00 -15.38
C LYS A 112 20.31 0.39 -14.02
N VAL A 113 21.39 -0.04 -13.36
CA VAL A 113 21.33 -0.55 -11.97
C VAL A 113 20.84 0.55 -11.04
N ARG A 114 21.39 1.77 -11.13
CA ARG A 114 20.93 2.90 -10.32
C ARG A 114 19.46 3.25 -10.57
N SER A 115 19.05 3.32 -11.83
CA SER A 115 17.64 3.58 -12.17
C SER A 115 16.71 2.50 -11.61
N ALA A 116 17.10 1.23 -11.68
CA ALA A 116 16.32 0.13 -11.10
C ALA A 116 16.26 0.21 -9.56
N GLN A 117 17.35 0.60 -8.90
CA GLN A 117 17.39 0.82 -7.45
C GLN A 117 16.46 1.98 -7.03
N GLU A 118 16.44 3.07 -7.79
CA GLU A 118 15.54 4.20 -7.54
C GLU A 118 14.07 3.79 -7.67
N THR A 119 13.72 3.04 -8.71
CA THR A 119 12.35 2.50 -8.89
C THR A 119 11.97 1.57 -7.75
N LEU A 120 12.86 0.63 -7.38
CA LEU A 120 12.66 -0.27 -6.25
C LEU A 120 12.37 0.50 -4.95
N MET A 121 13.16 1.54 -4.68
CA MET A 121 12.96 2.38 -3.49
C MET A 121 11.60 3.09 -3.50
N GLN A 122 11.15 3.58 -4.66
CA GLN A 122 9.85 4.22 -4.80
C GLN A 122 8.69 3.24 -4.56
N ASP A 123 8.79 2.03 -5.12
CA ASP A 123 7.78 0.99 -4.94
C ASP A 123 7.75 0.47 -3.50
N GLU A 124 8.91 0.32 -2.85
CA GLU A 124 8.99 0.00 -1.43
C GLU A 124 8.30 1.06 -0.57
N TYR A 125 8.53 2.34 -0.86
CA TYR A 125 7.89 3.43 -0.14
C TYR A 125 6.37 3.39 -0.31
N ARG A 126 5.89 3.24 -1.55
CA ARG A 126 4.45 3.13 -1.87
C ARG A 126 3.81 1.94 -1.15
N GLN A 127 4.46 0.79 -1.16
CA GLN A 127 3.99 -0.42 -0.49
C GLN A 127 3.88 -0.22 1.02
N ARG A 128 4.89 0.40 1.65
CA ARG A 128 4.88 0.70 3.09
C ARG A 128 3.74 1.66 3.45
N GLN A 129 3.48 2.66 2.61
CA GLN A 129 2.37 3.60 2.81
C GLN A 129 1.01 2.90 2.77
N TYR A 130 0.71 2.13 1.72
CA TYR A 130 -0.57 1.42 1.64
C TYR A 130 -0.75 0.40 2.76
N ARG A 131 0.33 -0.27 3.18
CA ARG A 131 0.29 -1.16 4.34
C ARG A 131 -0.05 -0.42 5.63
N ALA A 132 0.47 0.80 5.82
CA ALA A 132 0.12 1.64 6.96
C ALA A 132 -1.36 2.04 6.92
N VAL A 133 -1.87 2.44 5.75
CA VAL A 133 -3.29 2.79 5.56
C VAL A 133 -4.22 1.62 5.90
N VAL A 134 -3.94 0.43 5.36
CA VAL A 134 -4.75 -0.77 5.64
C VAL A 134 -4.75 -1.10 7.14
N ARG A 135 -3.60 -0.99 7.82
CA ARG A 135 -3.52 -1.21 9.28
C ARG A 135 -4.30 -0.17 10.07
N ALA A 136 -4.22 1.10 9.70
CA ALA A 136 -4.95 2.17 10.37
C ALA A 136 -6.47 2.00 10.16
N LEU A 137 -6.91 1.58 8.98
CA LEU A 137 -8.31 1.25 8.72
C LEU A 137 -8.78 0.03 9.53
N ASP A 138 -7.97 -1.02 9.65
CA ASP A 138 -8.33 -2.17 10.47
C ASP A 138 -8.50 -1.77 11.95
N GLN A 139 -7.58 -0.95 12.47
CA GLN A 139 -7.66 -0.37 13.82
C GLN A 139 -8.91 0.52 13.99
N LYS A 140 -9.23 1.37 13.01
CA LYS A 140 -10.45 2.19 12.99
C LYS A 140 -11.71 1.32 13.14
N GLY A 141 -11.78 0.21 12.40
CA GLY A 141 -12.89 -0.75 12.50
C GLY A 141 -13.03 -1.36 13.91
N ILE A 142 -11.91 -1.77 14.51
CA ILE A 142 -11.87 -2.29 15.88
C ILE A 142 -12.34 -1.23 16.90
N MET A 143 -11.90 0.02 16.75
CA MET A 143 -12.30 1.13 17.61
C MET A 143 -13.81 1.39 17.52
N MET A 144 -14.38 1.40 16.31
CA MET A 144 -15.82 1.60 16.11
C MET A 144 -16.65 0.48 16.77
N CYS A 145 -16.27 -0.78 16.54
CA CYS A 145 -16.89 -1.93 17.20
C CYS A 145 -16.83 -1.84 18.72
N SER A 146 -15.69 -1.41 19.27
CA SER A 146 -15.50 -1.26 20.72
C SER A 146 -16.37 -0.15 21.30
N ARG A 147 -16.50 0.97 20.57
CA ARG A 147 -17.37 2.08 20.98
C ARG A 147 -18.85 1.68 20.94
N ILE A 148 -19.29 0.93 19.94
CA ILE A 148 -20.67 0.41 19.89
C ILE A 148 -20.96 -0.49 21.08
N LYS A 149 -20.05 -1.42 21.43
CA LYS A 149 -20.20 -2.28 22.62
C LYS A 149 -20.34 -1.46 23.91
N LEU A 150 -19.55 -0.40 24.05
CA LEU A 150 -19.62 0.49 25.21
C LEU A 150 -20.97 1.23 25.27
N LEU A 151 -21.45 1.77 24.15
CA LEU A 151 -22.75 2.45 24.07
C LEU A 151 -23.91 1.51 24.42
N THR A 152 -23.87 0.25 23.95
CA THR A 152 -24.86 -0.77 24.31
C THR A 152 -24.83 -1.07 25.80
N ALA A 153 -23.65 -1.22 26.40
CA ALA A 153 -23.50 -1.47 27.84
C ALA A 153 -24.02 -0.30 28.69
N GLU A 154 -23.74 0.95 28.28
CA GLU A 154 -24.27 2.15 28.94
C GLU A 154 -25.81 2.19 28.86
N LEU A 155 -26.39 1.84 27.70
CA LEU A 155 -27.83 1.77 27.52
C LEU A 155 -28.46 0.69 28.42
N GLU A 156 -27.89 -0.51 28.46
CA GLU A 156 -28.37 -1.59 29.32
C GLU A 156 -28.31 -1.22 30.80
N ALA A 157 -27.21 -0.62 31.26
CA ALA A 157 -27.05 -0.16 32.64
C ALA A 157 -28.09 0.92 33.00
N THR A 158 -28.33 1.88 32.11
CA THR A 158 -29.36 2.92 32.34
C THR A 158 -30.77 2.33 32.38
N MET A 159 -31.09 1.36 31.52
CA MET A 159 -32.37 0.66 31.54
C MET A 159 -32.55 -0.16 32.83
N GLN A 160 -31.51 -0.86 33.28
CA GLN A 160 -31.54 -1.60 34.55
C GLN A 160 -31.76 -0.66 35.74
N LYS A 161 -31.04 0.48 35.79
CA LYS A 161 -31.24 1.50 36.83
C LYS A 161 -32.68 2.03 36.84
N ARG A 162 -33.27 2.29 35.68
CA ARG A 162 -34.68 2.71 35.57
C ARG A 162 -35.64 1.64 36.10
N ARG A 163 -35.42 0.36 35.76
CA ARG A 163 -36.21 -0.77 36.27
C ARG A 163 -36.12 -0.91 37.79
N LEU A 164 -34.92 -0.83 38.35
CA LEU A 164 -34.69 -0.88 39.81
C LEU A 164 -35.36 0.29 40.53
N ASN A 165 -35.29 1.50 39.96
CA ASN A 165 -35.95 2.67 40.54
C ASN A 165 -37.48 2.57 40.48
N ALA A 166 -38.04 2.01 39.40
CA ALA A 166 -39.49 1.79 39.28
C ALA A 166 -39.99 0.67 40.21
N ALA A 167 -39.14 -0.30 40.56
CA ALA A 167 -39.46 -1.40 41.45
C ALA A 167 -39.30 -1.06 42.95
N ARG A 168 -38.76 0.11 43.31
CA ARG A 168 -38.68 0.53 44.72
C ARG A 168 -40.09 0.87 45.22
N PRO A 169 -40.59 0.20 46.28
CA PRO A 169 -41.88 0.56 46.87
C PRO A 169 -41.82 2.00 47.39
N LYS A 170 -42.88 2.78 47.17
CA LYS A 170 -43.05 4.07 47.83
C LYS A 170 -43.03 3.80 49.34
N GLN A 171 -41.97 4.19 50.02
CA GLN A 171 -41.99 4.23 51.48
C GLN A 171 -43.07 5.25 51.86
N HIS A 172 -44.23 4.76 52.28
CA HIS A 172 -45.18 5.53 53.06
C HIS A 172 -44.47 5.79 54.39
N ASN A 173 -43.99 7.02 54.57
CA ASN A 173 -43.69 7.52 55.91
C ASN A 173 -45.02 7.94 56.51
N ASP A 174 -45.37 7.28 57.62
CA ASP A 174 -46.45 7.65 58.54
C ASP A 174 -46.20 9.04 59.16
#